data_AF-A0AAW2HST8-F1
#
_entry.id   AF-A0AAW2HST8-F1
#
_cell.length_a   1.000
_cell.length_b   1.000
_cell.length_c   1.000
_cell.angle_alpha   90.00
_cell.angle_beta   90.00
_cell.angle_gamma   90.00
#
_symmetry.space_group_name_H-M   'P 1'
#
loop_
_entity.id
_entity.type
_entity.pdbx_description
1 polymer ?
#
loop_
_entity_poly.entity_id
_entity_poly.type
_entity_poly.pdbx_seq_one_letter_code
_entity_poly.pdbx_strand_id
1 'polypeptide(L)'
;MTKDRISELMNLMKGYNDVQVGQDDVTSDTRESVPEETSRSITTFLEQVQSCRDEIKSMRDQIDILKRYHRDIQRSLNDSTRKELERKVEDKKAIITSAIMTIRNNIKSIQEIFVVKKASPAMVRMREVQINSLVRSINDVTEQYYNCLVDHSQKCKKLLYDMISIVDDNESNFEELIQQGKVAFFVNNLLLNELEQKINFRAVEDRHADIIKVEKSIEELKNLTQDLWLVVAIQSERVEYVEQYVQKTAKKVDDAAKTIDHASKLRNKTRKRKLLIALLCFFIILTVLVIVTFL
;
A
#
# COMPACT_ATOMS: atom_id res chain seq x y z
N MET A 1 -9.82 -45.02 -3.40
CA MET A 1 -10.62 -44.62 -2.21
C MET A 1 -9.74 -43.75 -1.33
N THR A 2 -9.88 -42.44 -1.44
CA THR A 2 -9.09 -41.43 -0.73
C THR A 2 -9.42 -41.52 0.76
N LYS A 3 -8.44 -41.92 1.57
CA LYS A 3 -8.60 -41.97 3.03
C LYS A 3 -8.91 -40.56 3.53
N ASP A 4 -10.08 -40.38 4.11
CA ASP A 4 -10.55 -39.13 4.66
C ASP A 4 -9.78 -38.79 5.95
N ARG A 5 -8.70 -38.03 5.78
CA ARG A 5 -7.82 -37.55 6.85
C ARG A 5 -8.52 -36.59 7.82
N ILE A 6 -9.63 -35.97 7.41
CA ILE A 6 -10.39 -35.03 8.25
C ILE A 6 -11.14 -35.81 9.33
N SER A 7 -11.77 -36.93 8.94
CA SER A 7 -12.45 -37.83 9.88
C SER A 7 -11.48 -38.48 10.89
N GLU A 8 -10.25 -38.79 10.48
CA GLU A 8 -9.19 -39.32 11.35
C GLU A 8 -8.73 -38.28 12.39
N LEU A 9 -8.54 -37.03 11.98
CA LEU A 9 -8.23 -35.90 12.88
C LEU A 9 -9.38 -35.60 13.86
N MET A 10 -10.62 -35.70 13.39
CA MET A 10 -11.81 -35.50 14.24
C MET A 10 -11.90 -36.57 15.34
N ASN A 11 -11.64 -37.83 14.99
CA ASN A 11 -11.61 -38.93 15.96
C ASN A 11 -10.45 -38.82 16.97
N LEU A 12 -9.28 -38.34 16.52
CA LEU A 12 -8.15 -38.06 17.41
C LEU A 12 -8.46 -36.92 18.39
N MET A 13 -9.14 -35.86 17.94
CA MET A 13 -9.59 -34.77 18.83
C MET A 13 -10.69 -35.22 19.80
N LYS A 14 -11.59 -36.11 19.37
CA LYS A 14 -12.67 -36.63 20.22
C LYS A 14 -12.11 -37.50 21.35
N GLY A 15 -11.11 -38.34 21.06
CA GLY A 15 -10.40 -39.13 22.07
C GLY A 15 -9.56 -38.31 23.05
N TYR A 16 -9.24 -37.05 22.73
CA TYR A 16 -8.55 -36.13 23.64
C TYR A 16 -9.50 -35.51 24.69
N ASN A 17 -10.78 -35.34 24.35
CA ASN A 17 -11.78 -34.72 25.23
C ASN A 17 -12.36 -35.67 26.30
N ASP A 18 -12.28 -36.99 26.12
CA ASP A 18 -12.80 -37.98 27.10
C ASP A 18 -11.87 -38.26 28.28
N VAL A 19 -10.68 -37.65 28.32
CA VAL A 19 -9.81 -37.68 29.52
C VAL A 19 -9.97 -36.37 30.26
N GLN A 20 -11.05 -36.28 31.05
CA GLN A 20 -11.27 -35.23 32.04
C GLN A 20 -10.00 -34.97 32.86
N VAL A 21 -9.48 -33.77 32.64
CA VAL A 21 -8.95 -32.82 33.61
C VAL A 21 -9.01 -33.34 35.06
N GLY A 22 -7.86 -33.79 35.56
CA GLY A 22 -7.55 -33.62 36.97
C GLY A 22 -7.35 -32.13 37.19
N GLN A 23 -8.17 -31.57 38.07
CA GLN A 23 -8.15 -30.18 38.49
C GLN A 23 -6.90 -29.94 39.36
N ASP A 24 -5.76 -29.75 38.71
CA ASP A 24 -4.60 -29.15 39.34
C ASP A 24 -4.61 -27.65 38.99
N ASP A 25 -4.61 -26.86 40.05
CA ASP A 25 -4.67 -25.41 40.15
C ASP A 25 -3.59 -24.73 39.26
N VAL A 26 -3.90 -24.52 37.98
CA VAL A 26 -3.16 -23.60 37.13
C VAL A 26 -3.85 -22.25 37.28
N THR A 27 -3.27 -21.46 38.16
CA THR A 27 -3.45 -20.00 38.28
C THR A 27 -3.88 -19.40 36.96
N SER A 28 -5.01 -18.70 37.00
CA SER A 28 -5.58 -17.86 35.95
C SER A 28 -4.48 -17.14 35.16
N ASP A 29 -4.03 -17.75 34.07
CA ASP A 29 -3.25 -17.05 33.07
C ASP A 29 -4.24 -16.13 32.37
N THR A 30 -4.17 -14.87 32.77
CA THR A 30 -4.93 -13.76 32.24
C THR A 30 -4.94 -13.88 30.73
N ARG A 31 -6.06 -14.34 30.15
CA ARG A 31 -6.41 -13.98 28.78
C ARG A 31 -6.57 -12.48 28.82
N GLU A 32 -5.46 -11.78 28.60
CA GLU A 32 -5.42 -10.34 28.47
C GLU A 32 -6.26 -10.04 27.22
N SER A 33 -7.55 -9.81 27.45
CA SER A 33 -8.47 -9.35 26.43
C SER A 33 -7.84 -8.14 25.81
N VAL A 34 -7.60 -8.17 24.49
CA VAL A 34 -7.14 -6.99 23.74
C VAL A 34 -8.03 -5.83 24.19
N PRO A 35 -7.47 -4.75 24.80
CA PRO A 35 -8.28 -3.66 25.31
C PRO A 35 -9.22 -3.19 24.19
N GLU A 36 -10.51 -2.99 24.45
CA GLU A 36 -11.49 -2.59 23.42
C GLU A 36 -11.00 -1.38 22.61
N GLU A 37 -10.26 -0.48 23.26
CA GLU A 37 -9.64 0.69 22.66
C GLU A 37 -8.57 0.35 21.59
N THR A 38 -7.81 -0.72 21.81
CA THR A 38 -6.83 -1.25 20.85
C THR A 38 -7.54 -1.84 19.64
N SER A 39 -8.64 -2.56 19.84
CA SER A 39 -9.43 -3.13 18.74
C SER A 39 -10.07 -2.03 17.88
N ARG A 40 -10.66 -1.00 18.50
CA ARG A 40 -11.20 0.16 17.74
C ARG A 40 -10.11 0.89 16.97
N SER A 41 -8.94 1.08 17.56
CA SER A 41 -7.80 1.72 16.90
C SER A 41 -7.28 0.93 15.68
N ILE A 42 -7.32 -0.41 15.75
CA ILE A 42 -6.97 -1.27 14.61
C ILE A 42 -8.01 -1.15 13.50
N THR A 43 -9.30 -1.17 13.83
CA THR A 43 -10.37 -1.03 12.84
C THR A 43 -10.26 0.29 12.09
N THR A 44 -10.12 1.41 12.81
CA THR A 44 -9.95 2.74 12.18
C THR A 44 -8.71 2.79 11.29
N PHE A 45 -7.59 2.20 11.72
CA PHE A 45 -6.38 2.10 10.90
C PHE A 45 -6.64 1.30 9.61
N LEU A 46 -7.30 0.14 9.70
CA LEU A 46 -7.56 -0.70 8.53
C LEU A 46 -8.54 -0.02 7.56
N GLU A 47 -9.53 0.71 8.07
CA GLU A 47 -10.45 1.53 7.27
C GLU A 47 -9.70 2.63 6.51
N GLN A 48 -8.79 3.34 7.19
CA GLN A 48 -7.94 4.36 6.54
C GLN A 48 -7.03 3.76 5.47
N VAL A 49 -6.42 2.60 5.74
CA VAL A 49 -5.59 1.89 4.76
C VAL A 49 -6.43 1.48 3.54
N GLN A 50 -7.64 0.97 3.76
CA GLN A 50 -8.52 0.56 2.68
C GLN A 50 -8.99 1.75 1.84
N SER A 51 -9.38 2.85 2.50
CA SER A 51 -9.71 4.12 1.82
C SER A 51 -8.55 4.60 0.95
N CYS A 52 -7.31 4.58 1.44
CA CYS A 52 -6.15 4.93 0.62
C CYS A 52 -5.99 4.02 -0.60
N ARG A 53 -6.22 2.71 -0.47
CA ARG A 53 -6.12 1.77 -1.61
C ARG A 53 -7.17 2.05 -2.67
N ASP A 54 -8.40 2.35 -2.24
CA ASP A 54 -9.50 2.65 -3.14
C ASP A 54 -9.26 3.97 -3.88
N GLU A 55 -8.73 4.99 -3.19
CA GLU A 55 -8.31 6.25 -3.81
C GLU A 55 -7.15 6.06 -4.80
N ILE A 56 -6.14 5.24 -4.47
CA ILE A 56 -5.04 4.92 -5.40
C ILE A 56 -5.56 4.22 -6.66
N LYS A 57 -6.52 3.30 -6.51
CA LYS A 57 -7.15 2.62 -7.64
C LYS A 57 -7.93 3.62 -8.51
N SER A 58 -8.77 4.44 -7.88
CA SER A 58 -9.53 5.50 -8.54
C SER A 58 -8.61 6.45 -9.31
N MET A 59 -7.50 6.86 -8.70
CA MET A 59 -6.50 7.73 -9.31
C MET A 59 -5.88 7.13 -10.57
N ARG A 60 -5.56 5.83 -10.56
CA ARG A 60 -5.07 5.12 -11.76
C ARG A 60 -6.09 5.18 -12.90
N ASP A 61 -7.36 4.94 -12.59
CA ASP A 61 -8.45 5.01 -13.58
C ASP A 61 -8.61 6.45 -14.11
N GLN A 62 -8.51 7.47 -13.24
CA GLN A 62 -8.57 8.88 -13.66
C GLN A 62 -7.40 9.26 -14.57
N ILE A 63 -6.18 8.79 -14.30
CA ILE A 63 -5.00 9.04 -15.14
C ILE A 63 -5.19 8.42 -16.52
N ASP A 64 -5.77 7.23 -16.62
CA ASP A 64 -6.03 6.61 -17.91
C ASP A 64 -7.12 7.33 -18.72
N ILE A 65 -8.14 7.87 -18.05
CA ILE A 65 -9.13 8.77 -18.67
C ILE A 65 -8.45 10.08 -19.13
N LEU A 66 -7.58 10.65 -18.30
CA LEU A 66 -6.83 11.87 -18.62
C LEU A 66 -5.98 11.69 -19.89
N LYS A 67 -5.25 10.57 -20.01
CA LYS A 67 -4.50 10.22 -21.23
C LYS A 67 -5.37 10.19 -22.49
N ARG A 68 -6.63 9.73 -22.36
CA ARG A 68 -7.59 9.72 -23.48
C ARG A 68 -8.02 11.13 -23.84
N TYR A 69 -8.38 11.96 -22.86
CA TYR A 69 -8.74 13.35 -23.13
C TYR A 69 -7.59 14.14 -23.76
N HIS A 70 -6.36 13.97 -23.29
CA HIS A 70 -5.19 14.61 -23.91
C HIS A 70 -5.01 14.19 -25.37
N ARG A 71 -5.27 12.92 -25.70
CA ARG A 71 -5.22 12.41 -27.07
C ARG A 71 -6.37 12.96 -27.93
N ASP A 72 -7.56 13.08 -27.35
CA ASP A 72 -8.75 13.57 -28.06
C ASP A 72 -8.65 15.08 -28.32
N ILE A 73 -8.09 15.87 -27.39
CA ILE A 73 -7.77 17.30 -27.58
C ILE A 73 -6.86 17.49 -28.79
N GLN A 74 -5.87 16.62 -28.97
CA GLN A 74 -4.94 16.68 -30.10
C GLN A 74 -5.60 16.37 -31.44
N ARG A 75 -6.65 15.54 -31.45
CA ARG A 75 -7.37 15.14 -32.67
C ARG A 75 -8.52 16.09 -33.02
N SER A 76 -8.99 16.88 -32.05
CA SER A 76 -10.12 17.78 -32.24
C SER A 76 -9.74 18.96 -33.15
N LEU A 77 -10.39 19.02 -34.32
CA LEU A 77 -10.29 20.16 -35.23
C LEU A 77 -11.27 21.29 -34.87
N ASN A 78 -12.27 21.00 -34.03
CA ASN A 78 -13.29 21.96 -33.61
C ASN A 78 -12.89 22.64 -32.29
N ASP A 79 -12.90 23.98 -32.27
CA ASP A 79 -12.52 24.78 -31.10
C ASP A 79 -13.51 24.63 -29.92
N SER A 80 -14.80 24.46 -30.21
CA SER A 80 -15.83 24.23 -29.18
C SER A 80 -15.66 22.89 -28.47
N THR A 81 -15.39 21.82 -29.22
CA THR A 81 -15.13 20.48 -28.68
C THR A 81 -13.82 20.44 -27.89
N ARG A 82 -12.80 21.16 -28.35
CA ARG A 82 -11.51 21.30 -27.67
C ARG A 82 -11.68 21.92 -26.28
N LYS A 83 -12.38 23.05 -26.18
CA LYS A 83 -12.62 23.74 -24.89
C LYS A 83 -13.39 22.87 -23.88
N GLU A 84 -14.35 22.10 -24.34
CA GLU A 84 -15.09 21.16 -23.48
C GLU A 84 -14.18 20.03 -22.96
N LEU A 85 -13.29 19.50 -23.80
CA LEU A 85 -12.31 18.51 -23.37
C LEU A 85 -11.26 19.10 -22.41
N GLU A 86 -10.82 20.33 -22.63
CA GLU A 86 -9.92 21.04 -21.71
C GLU A 86 -10.56 21.23 -20.33
N ARG A 87 -11.85 21.57 -20.26
CA ARG A 87 -12.59 21.62 -18.99
C ARG A 87 -12.60 20.27 -18.28
N LYS A 88 -12.87 19.19 -19.02
CA LYS A 88 -12.83 17.82 -18.46
C LYS A 88 -11.44 17.42 -17.99
N VAL A 89 -10.38 17.89 -18.66
CA VAL A 89 -8.99 17.69 -18.22
C VAL A 89 -8.75 18.35 -16.88
N GLU A 90 -9.15 19.62 -16.72
CA GLU A 90 -9.00 20.34 -15.45
C GLU A 90 -9.81 19.69 -14.31
N ASP A 91 -11.03 19.24 -14.59
CA ASP A 91 -11.84 18.49 -13.61
C ASP A 91 -11.11 17.20 -13.15
N LYS A 92 -10.47 16.47 -14.08
CA LYS A 92 -9.72 15.25 -13.75
C LYS A 92 -8.44 15.53 -12.97
N LYS A 93 -7.71 16.59 -13.32
CA LYS A 93 -6.54 17.04 -12.55
C LYS A 93 -6.94 17.39 -11.11
N ALA A 94 -8.06 18.11 -10.93
CA ALA A 94 -8.56 18.46 -9.60
C ALA A 94 -8.91 17.22 -8.76
N ILE A 95 -9.55 16.21 -9.36
CA ILE A 95 -9.85 14.94 -8.69
C ILE A 95 -8.57 14.22 -8.28
N ILE A 96 -7.58 14.12 -9.17
CA ILE A 96 -6.28 13.48 -8.88
C ILE A 96 -5.57 14.21 -7.74
N THR A 97 -5.51 15.54 -7.78
CA THR A 97 -4.91 16.36 -6.73
C THR A 97 -5.61 16.16 -5.38
N SER A 98 -6.94 16.11 -5.36
CA SER A 98 -7.72 15.84 -4.14
C SER A 98 -7.43 14.45 -3.58
N ALA A 99 -7.35 13.42 -4.44
CA ALA A 99 -7.02 12.06 -4.03
C ALA A 99 -5.61 11.98 -3.39
N ILE A 100 -4.62 12.65 -3.99
CA ILE A 100 -3.26 12.73 -3.43
C ILE A 100 -3.27 13.39 -2.04
N MET A 101 -4.01 14.49 -1.87
CA MET A 101 -4.16 15.16 -0.57
C MET A 101 -4.81 14.25 0.49
N THR A 102 -5.88 13.55 0.13
CA THR A 102 -6.57 12.60 1.03
C THR A 102 -5.63 11.48 1.46
N ILE A 103 -4.92 10.86 0.51
CA ILE A 103 -3.97 9.78 0.80
C ILE A 103 -2.84 10.30 1.70
N ARG A 104 -2.31 11.50 1.42
CA ARG A 104 -1.28 12.14 2.26
C ARG A 104 -1.77 12.35 3.70
N ASN A 105 -2.97 12.88 3.89
CA ASN A 105 -3.53 13.13 5.22
C ASN A 105 -3.81 11.81 5.97
N ASN A 106 -4.30 10.78 5.27
CA ASN A 106 -4.49 9.46 5.85
C ASN A 106 -3.17 8.83 6.27
N ILE A 107 -2.11 8.90 5.43
CA ILE A 107 -0.78 8.39 5.80
C ILE A 107 -0.23 9.12 7.02
N LYS A 108 -0.37 10.45 7.11
CA LYS A 108 0.05 11.24 8.28
C LYS A 108 -0.72 10.87 9.54
N SER A 109 -2.05 10.76 9.48
CA SER A 109 -2.86 10.36 10.64
C SER A 109 -2.53 8.94 11.12
N ILE A 110 -2.30 8.00 10.20
CA ILE A 110 -1.84 6.64 10.54
C ILE A 110 -0.48 6.68 11.27
N GLN A 111 0.42 7.59 10.90
CA GLN A 111 1.70 7.78 11.59
C GLN A 111 1.49 8.28 13.04
N GLU A 112 0.56 9.21 13.26
CA GLU A 112 0.31 9.85 14.56
C GLU A 112 -0.43 8.97 15.58
N ILE A 113 -1.44 8.19 15.14
CA ILE A 113 -2.35 7.41 16.02
C ILE A 113 -1.60 6.51 17.02
N PHE A 114 -0.44 5.96 16.64
CA PHE A 114 0.26 4.94 17.41
C PHE A 114 1.59 5.42 18.04
N VAL A 115 1.97 6.68 17.85
CA VAL A 115 3.05 7.29 18.65
C VAL A 115 2.54 7.60 20.06
N VAL A 116 1.26 7.95 20.17
CA VAL A 116 0.61 8.39 21.42
C VAL A 116 0.10 7.21 22.26
N LYS A 117 -0.39 6.15 21.62
CA LYS A 117 -0.94 4.96 22.28
C LYS A 117 0.10 3.85 22.26
N LYS A 118 0.70 3.50 23.41
CA LYS A 118 1.71 2.43 23.59
C LYS A 118 1.30 1.13 22.86
N ALA A 119 1.61 1.04 21.58
CA ALA A 119 1.10 -0.01 20.71
C ALA A 119 1.89 -1.30 20.89
N SER A 120 1.20 -2.44 20.77
CA SER A 120 1.87 -3.75 20.75
C SER A 120 2.93 -3.80 19.64
N PRO A 121 4.08 -4.46 19.84
CA PRO A 121 5.09 -4.64 18.80
C PRO A 121 4.54 -5.26 17.50
N ALA A 122 3.49 -6.08 17.58
CA ALA A 122 2.83 -6.64 16.40
C ALA A 122 2.07 -5.57 15.59
N MET A 123 1.42 -4.63 16.27
CA MET A 123 0.69 -3.53 15.62
C MET A 123 1.64 -2.53 14.97
N VAL A 124 2.75 -2.21 15.62
CA VAL A 124 3.81 -1.35 15.06
C VAL A 124 4.31 -1.93 13.73
N ARG A 125 4.57 -3.25 13.68
CA ARG A 125 4.99 -3.94 12.45
C ARG A 125 3.91 -3.93 11.37
N MET A 126 2.66 -4.26 11.73
CA MET A 126 1.54 -4.25 10.79
C MET A 126 1.40 -2.88 10.14
N ARG A 127 1.47 -1.81 10.93
CA ARG A 127 1.45 -0.43 10.44
C ARG A 127 2.59 -0.15 9.47
N GLU A 128 3.84 -0.46 9.85
CA GLU A 128 5.00 -0.19 9.00
C GLU A 128 4.86 -0.89 7.63
N VAL A 129 4.45 -2.16 7.62
CA VAL A 129 4.20 -2.89 6.36
C VAL A 129 3.13 -2.22 5.51
N GLN A 130 2.01 -1.81 6.11
CA GLN A 130 0.93 -1.16 5.36
C GLN A 130 1.32 0.21 4.83
N ILE A 131 1.95 1.06 5.64
CA ILE A 131 2.40 2.38 5.18
C ILE A 131 3.42 2.20 4.04
N ASN A 132 4.38 1.29 4.18
CA ASN A 132 5.37 1.01 3.12
C ASN A 132 4.69 0.59 1.81
N SER A 133 3.69 -0.30 1.89
CA SER A 133 2.92 -0.74 0.73
C SER A 133 2.16 0.41 0.09
N LEU A 134 1.50 1.26 0.89
CA LEU A 134 0.73 2.41 0.41
C LEU A 134 1.65 3.44 -0.25
N VAL A 135 2.77 3.76 0.40
CA VAL A 135 3.77 4.73 -0.08
C VAL A 135 4.39 4.29 -1.41
N ARG A 136 4.74 3.00 -1.55
CA ARG A 136 5.19 2.46 -2.85
C ARG A 136 4.10 2.56 -3.92
N SER A 137 2.86 2.25 -3.57
CA SER A 137 1.73 2.27 -4.50
C SER A 137 1.37 3.68 -4.96
N ILE A 138 1.37 4.67 -4.07
CA ILE A 138 1.12 6.08 -4.45
C ILE A 138 2.28 6.63 -5.29
N ASN A 139 3.53 6.25 -5.01
CA ASN A 139 4.66 6.67 -5.83
C ASN A 139 4.56 6.14 -7.26
N ASP A 140 4.24 4.86 -7.44
CA ASP A 140 4.00 4.26 -8.76
C ASP A 140 2.93 5.05 -9.54
N VAL A 141 1.78 5.32 -8.92
CA VAL A 141 0.70 6.05 -9.60
C VAL A 141 1.05 7.53 -9.82
N THR A 142 1.80 8.15 -8.90
CA THR A 142 2.32 9.52 -9.05
C THR A 142 3.30 9.61 -10.21
N GLU A 143 4.19 8.64 -10.36
CA GLU A 143 5.13 8.55 -11.47
C GLU A 143 4.39 8.39 -12.80
N GLN A 144 3.35 7.55 -12.84
CA GLN A 144 2.47 7.42 -14.02
C GLN A 144 1.78 8.73 -14.37
N TYR A 145 1.34 9.50 -13.37
CA TYR A 145 0.75 10.82 -13.58
C TYR A 145 1.78 11.85 -14.07
N TYR A 146 2.96 11.89 -13.45
CA TYR A 146 4.08 12.73 -13.89
C TYR A 146 4.47 12.46 -15.34
N ASN A 147 4.64 11.18 -15.70
CA ASN A 147 4.95 10.78 -17.07
C ASN A 147 3.85 11.18 -18.06
N CYS A 148 2.57 11.13 -17.65
CA CYS A 148 1.45 11.61 -18.46
C CYS A 148 1.54 13.14 -18.70
N LEU A 149 1.89 13.93 -17.68
CA LEU A 149 2.08 15.38 -17.81
C LEU A 149 3.27 15.72 -18.70
N VAL A 150 4.40 15.03 -18.52
CA VAL A 150 5.61 15.22 -19.33
C VAL A 150 5.35 14.87 -20.79
N ASP A 151 4.71 13.73 -21.08
CA ASP A 151 4.35 13.32 -22.45
C ASP A 151 3.43 14.36 -23.12
N HIS A 152 2.49 14.93 -22.37
CA HIS A 152 1.66 16.02 -22.90
C HIS A 152 2.46 17.29 -23.17
N SER A 153 3.32 17.71 -22.23
CA SER A 153 4.20 18.88 -22.39
C SER A 153 5.09 18.74 -23.62
N GLN A 154 5.75 17.59 -23.78
CA GLN A 154 6.61 17.29 -24.93
C GLN A 154 5.84 17.36 -26.25
N LYS A 155 4.62 16.83 -26.30
CA LYS A 155 3.77 16.92 -27.49
C LYS A 155 3.36 18.36 -27.79
N CYS A 156 2.99 19.16 -26.78
CA CYS A 156 2.68 20.58 -26.97
C CYS A 156 3.91 21.35 -27.47
N LYS A 157 5.10 21.10 -26.91
CA LYS A 157 6.37 21.69 -27.37
C LYS A 157 6.68 21.31 -28.81
N LYS A 158 6.49 20.03 -29.19
CA LYS A 158 6.68 19.59 -30.57
C LYS A 158 5.72 20.26 -31.54
N LEU A 159 4.43 20.35 -31.19
CA LEU A 159 3.45 21.04 -32.06
C LEU A 159 3.79 22.53 -32.22
N LEU A 160 4.23 23.17 -31.13
CA LEU A 160 4.67 24.57 -31.16
C LEU A 160 5.92 24.73 -32.04
N TYR A 161 6.84 23.77 -31.98
CA TYR A 161 8.03 23.72 -32.81
C TYR A 161 7.70 23.58 -34.29
N ASP A 162 6.88 22.58 -34.64
CA ASP A 162 6.43 22.34 -36.01
C ASP A 162 5.71 23.59 -36.57
N MET A 163 4.92 24.29 -35.75
CA MET A 163 4.25 25.53 -36.15
C MET A 163 5.21 26.70 -36.39
N ILE A 164 6.28 26.83 -35.61
CA ILE A 164 7.26 27.93 -35.74
C ILE A 164 8.29 27.63 -36.83
N SER A 165 8.70 26.37 -37.00
CA SER A 165 9.61 25.93 -38.07
C SER A 165 9.03 26.14 -39.47
N ILE A 166 7.70 26.13 -39.62
CA ILE A 166 7.05 26.53 -40.88
C ILE A 166 7.29 28.01 -41.20
N VAL A 167 7.55 28.85 -40.19
CA VAL A 167 7.69 30.31 -40.33
C VAL A 167 9.17 30.76 -40.34
N ASP A 168 10.08 30.05 -39.65
CA ASP A 168 11.52 30.33 -39.62
C ASP A 168 12.34 29.03 -39.45
N ASP A 169 13.40 28.86 -40.26
CA ASP A 169 14.24 27.65 -40.34
C ASP A 169 15.31 27.56 -39.22
N ASN A 170 15.38 28.53 -38.30
CA ASN A 170 16.43 28.58 -37.27
C ASN A 170 16.06 27.83 -35.97
N GLU A 171 16.40 26.53 -35.90
CA GLU A 171 16.12 25.65 -34.74
C GLU A 171 16.75 26.13 -33.40
N SER A 172 17.92 26.79 -33.44
CA SER A 172 18.74 27.03 -32.24
C SER A 172 18.19 28.09 -31.28
N ASN A 173 17.29 28.97 -31.74
CA ASN A 173 16.76 30.07 -30.93
C ASN A 173 15.45 29.69 -30.21
N PHE A 174 14.84 28.56 -30.60
CA PHE A 174 13.47 28.22 -30.21
C PHE A 174 13.31 27.86 -28.73
N GLU A 175 14.18 27.02 -28.17
CA GLU A 175 14.10 26.67 -26.74
C GLU A 175 14.34 27.87 -25.84
N GLU A 176 15.26 28.77 -26.21
CA GLU A 176 15.47 30.03 -25.50
C GLU A 176 14.25 30.96 -25.59
N LEU A 177 13.59 31.02 -26.75
CA LEU A 177 12.37 31.81 -26.92
C LEU A 177 11.19 31.31 -26.07
N ILE A 178 11.05 29.98 -25.91
CA ILE A 178 10.08 29.37 -24.99
C ILE A 178 10.43 29.71 -23.54
N GLN A 179 11.69 29.49 -23.13
CA GLN A 179 12.11 29.76 -21.74
C GLN A 179 11.99 31.23 -21.35
N GLN A 180 12.27 32.14 -22.28
CA GLN A 180 12.15 33.58 -22.05
C GLN A 180 10.70 34.08 -22.15
N GLY A 181 9.74 33.23 -22.52
CA GLY A 181 8.34 33.62 -22.75
C GLY A 181 8.17 34.63 -23.89
N LYS A 182 9.18 34.76 -24.77
CA LYS A 182 9.21 35.75 -25.87
C LYS A 182 8.61 35.22 -27.16
N VAL A 183 8.05 34.00 -27.16
CA VAL A 183 7.40 33.37 -28.31
C VAL A 183 6.36 34.29 -28.95
N ALA A 184 5.50 34.93 -28.14
CA ALA A 184 4.48 35.85 -28.64
C ALA A 184 5.09 37.10 -29.32
N PHE A 185 6.19 37.64 -28.80
CA PHE A 185 6.86 38.79 -29.40
C PHE A 185 7.60 38.42 -30.70
N PHE A 186 8.25 37.26 -30.73
CA PHE A 186 8.95 36.76 -31.91
C PHE A 186 8.00 36.49 -33.07
N VAL A 187 6.91 35.77 -32.80
CA VAL A 187 5.92 35.43 -33.83
C VAL A 187 5.14 36.68 -34.29
N ASN A 188 4.87 37.66 -33.42
CA ASN A 188 4.22 38.92 -33.82
C ASN A 188 5.11 39.79 -34.74
N ASN A 189 6.43 39.80 -34.55
CA ASN A 189 7.35 40.50 -35.46
C ASN A 189 7.48 39.82 -36.82
N LEU A 190 7.33 38.49 -36.87
CA LEU A 190 7.47 37.69 -38.08
C LEU A 190 6.18 37.68 -38.94
N LEU A 191 5.00 37.79 -38.32
CA LEU A 191 3.68 37.61 -38.96
C LEU A 191 2.95 38.93 -39.33
N LEU A 192 3.65 40.06 -39.37
CA LEU A 192 3.06 41.39 -39.59
C LEU A 192 2.36 41.58 -40.97
N ASN A 193 2.44 40.62 -41.90
CA ASN A 193 2.10 40.85 -43.31
C ASN A 193 0.85 40.16 -43.87
N GLU A 194 0.25 39.12 -43.26
CA GLU A 194 -0.92 38.43 -43.85
C GLU A 194 -2.01 37.99 -42.85
N LEU A 195 -3.28 37.98 -43.29
CA LEU A 195 -4.44 37.70 -42.44
C LEU A 195 -4.51 36.22 -41.97
N GLU A 196 -4.01 35.28 -42.78
CA GLU A 196 -3.86 33.85 -42.43
C GLU A 196 -2.83 33.65 -41.31
N GLN A 197 -1.80 34.49 -41.28
CA GLN A 197 -0.74 34.41 -40.28
C GLN A 197 -1.25 34.76 -38.86
N LYS A 198 -2.23 35.65 -38.71
CA LYS A 198 -2.86 35.96 -37.40
C LYS A 198 -3.59 34.77 -36.76
N ILE A 199 -4.08 33.81 -37.54
CA ILE A 199 -4.74 32.60 -37.01
C ILE A 199 -3.69 31.65 -36.42
N ASN A 200 -2.53 31.52 -37.08
CA ASN A 200 -1.39 30.75 -36.56
C ASN A 200 -0.84 31.36 -35.27
N PHE A 201 -0.82 32.70 -35.15
CA PHE A 201 -0.40 33.38 -33.93
C PHE A 201 -1.23 33.00 -32.69
N ARG A 202 -2.55 33.03 -32.79
CA ARG A 202 -3.44 32.65 -31.67
C ARG A 202 -3.26 31.17 -31.27
N ALA A 203 -3.03 30.30 -32.25
CA ALA A 203 -2.74 28.90 -31.98
C ALA A 203 -1.41 28.72 -31.22
N VAL A 204 -0.38 29.49 -31.59
CA VAL A 204 0.92 29.52 -30.88
C VAL A 204 0.76 30.00 -29.43
N GLU A 205 0.03 31.09 -29.20
CA GLU A 205 -0.23 31.61 -27.85
C GLU A 205 -1.01 30.61 -26.97
N ASP A 206 -2.07 30.01 -27.51
CA ASP A 206 -2.86 28.99 -26.82
C ASP A 206 -1.98 27.79 -26.40
N ARG A 207 -1.08 27.32 -27.28
CA ARG A 207 -0.18 26.20 -26.98
C ARG A 207 0.87 26.55 -25.94
N HIS A 208 1.41 27.76 -25.99
CA HIS A 208 2.33 28.24 -24.97
C HIS A 208 1.64 28.32 -23.60
N ALA A 209 0.40 28.81 -23.55
CA ALA A 209 -0.39 28.82 -22.32
C ALA A 209 -0.64 27.41 -21.78
N ASP A 210 -0.88 26.42 -22.64
CA ASP A 210 -1.04 25.03 -22.23
C ASP A 210 0.26 24.44 -21.65
N ILE A 211 1.43 24.77 -22.21
CA ILE A 211 2.74 24.36 -21.65
C ILE A 211 2.91 24.91 -20.23
N ILE A 212 2.63 26.21 -20.02
CA ILE A 212 2.71 26.83 -18.69
C ILE A 212 1.77 26.13 -17.69
N LYS A 213 0.54 25.82 -18.09
CA LYS A 213 -0.41 25.09 -17.22
C LYS A 213 0.13 23.72 -16.81
N VAL A 214 0.77 23.00 -17.74
CA VAL A 214 1.37 21.70 -17.45
C VAL A 214 2.56 21.83 -16.50
N GLU A 215 3.43 22.83 -16.70
CA GLU A 215 4.55 23.11 -15.78
C GLU A 215 4.06 23.42 -14.37
N LYS A 216 3.02 24.24 -14.25
CA LYS A 216 2.36 24.50 -12.96
C LYS A 216 1.79 23.22 -12.33
N SER A 217 1.14 22.36 -13.12
CA SER A 217 0.63 21.07 -12.63
C SER A 217 1.76 20.14 -12.15
N ILE A 218 2.93 20.17 -12.79
CA ILE A 218 4.12 19.41 -12.37
C ILE A 218 4.67 19.96 -11.05
N GLU A 219 4.73 21.29 -10.90
CA GLU A 219 5.16 21.94 -9.65
C GLU A 219 4.22 21.62 -8.49
N GLU A 220 2.90 21.71 -8.72
CA GLU A 220 1.88 21.33 -7.75
C GLU A 220 2.04 19.86 -7.33
N LEU A 221 2.20 18.94 -8.29
CA LEU A 221 2.42 17.52 -8.01
C LEU A 221 3.65 17.29 -7.14
N LYS A 222 4.76 17.97 -7.44
CA LYS A 222 6.00 17.90 -6.66
C LYS A 222 5.76 18.37 -5.22
N ASN A 223 5.09 19.51 -5.02
CA ASN A 223 4.80 20.05 -3.69
C ASN A 223 3.87 19.14 -2.88
N LEU A 224 2.93 18.47 -3.54
CA LEU A 224 2.01 17.53 -2.88
C LEU A 224 2.71 16.26 -2.41
N THR A 225 3.72 15.82 -3.16
CA THR A 225 4.37 14.50 -2.99
C THR A 225 5.71 14.56 -2.27
N GLN A 226 6.28 15.76 -2.06
CA GLN A 226 7.55 15.97 -1.36
C GLN A 226 7.58 15.29 0.03
N ASP A 227 6.52 15.47 0.83
CA ASP A 227 6.41 14.82 2.14
C ASP A 227 6.31 13.29 2.04
N LEU A 228 5.64 12.78 1.00
CA LEU A 228 5.52 11.35 0.77
C LEU A 228 6.88 10.75 0.42
N TRP A 229 7.68 11.44 -0.39
CA TRP A 229 9.04 11.03 -0.73
C TRP A 229 9.97 11.01 0.48
N LEU A 230 9.83 11.95 1.41
CA LEU A 230 10.55 11.92 2.68
C LEU A 230 10.19 10.68 3.53
N VAL A 231 8.90 10.32 3.57
CA VAL A 231 8.43 9.11 4.27
C VAL A 231 9.06 7.85 3.67
N VAL A 232 9.24 7.78 2.34
CA VAL A 232 9.94 6.66 1.65
C VAL A 232 11.37 6.52 2.14
N ALA A 233 12.11 7.64 2.16
CA ALA A 233 13.54 7.64 2.50
C ALA A 233 13.79 7.16 3.94
N ILE A 234 12.89 7.50 4.86
CA ILE A 234 12.96 7.07 6.27
C ILE A 234 12.55 5.59 6.44
N GLN A 235 11.74 5.05 5.52
CA GLN A 235 11.15 3.71 5.63
C GLN A 235 11.92 2.60 4.91
N SER A 236 12.75 2.90 3.91
CA SER A 236 13.57 1.89 3.21
C SER A 236 14.53 1.13 4.14
N GLU A 237 15.03 1.80 5.18
CA GLU A 237 15.88 1.19 6.22
C GLU A 237 15.07 0.26 7.16
N ARG A 238 13.78 0.52 7.36
CA ARG A 238 12.93 -0.21 8.32
C ARG A 238 12.36 -1.54 7.80
N VAL A 239 12.22 -1.69 6.48
CA VAL A 239 11.71 -2.93 5.85
C VAL A 239 12.59 -4.13 6.22
N GLU A 240 13.91 -3.95 6.22
CA GLU A 240 14.88 -4.99 6.58
C GLU A 240 14.69 -5.47 8.03
N TYR A 241 14.36 -4.57 8.96
CA TYR A 241 14.05 -4.93 10.34
C TYR A 241 12.75 -5.74 10.46
N VAL A 242 11.71 -5.44 9.66
CA VAL A 242 10.45 -6.19 9.71
C VAL A 242 10.65 -7.64 9.27
N GLU A 243 11.41 -7.88 8.20
CA GLU A 243 11.74 -9.24 7.76
C GLU A 243 12.47 -10.03 8.85
N GLN A 244 13.44 -9.39 9.52
CA GLN A 244 14.15 -10.00 10.65
C GLN A 244 13.19 -10.34 11.82
N TYR A 245 12.21 -9.49 12.12
CA TYR A 245 11.23 -9.78 13.17
C TYR A 245 10.24 -10.88 12.79
N VAL A 246 9.78 -10.94 11.53
CA VAL A 246 8.93 -12.03 11.02
C VAL A 246 9.68 -13.36 11.12
N GLN A 247 10.95 -13.39 10.72
CA GLN A 247 11.80 -14.57 10.89
C GLN A 247 11.97 -14.96 12.37
N LYS A 248 12.17 -13.98 13.27
CA LYS A 248 12.25 -14.24 14.71
C LYS A 248 10.94 -14.79 15.27
N THR A 249 9.79 -14.27 14.86
CA THR A 249 8.47 -14.78 15.28
C THR A 249 8.23 -16.19 14.74
N ALA A 250 8.55 -16.45 13.47
CA ALA A 250 8.45 -17.79 12.89
C ALA A 250 9.32 -18.81 13.66
N LYS A 251 10.55 -18.44 14.01
CA LYS A 251 11.44 -19.26 14.86
C LYS A 251 10.82 -19.52 16.24
N LYS A 252 10.27 -18.50 16.91
CA LYS A 252 9.61 -18.67 18.22
C LYS A 252 8.41 -19.61 18.16
N VAL A 253 7.62 -19.56 17.09
CA VAL A 253 6.48 -20.48 16.90
C VAL A 253 6.96 -21.90 16.63
N ASP A 254 7.99 -22.07 15.82
CA ASP A 254 8.61 -23.38 15.55
C ASP A 254 9.22 -23.99 16.83
N ASP A 255 9.93 -23.19 17.62
CA ASP A 255 10.48 -23.61 18.90
C ASP A 255 9.37 -23.95 19.91
N ALA A 256 8.29 -23.17 19.95
CA ALA A 256 7.11 -23.48 20.76
C ALA A 256 6.41 -24.79 20.32
N ALA A 257 6.33 -25.05 19.02
CA ALA A 257 5.79 -26.30 18.51
C ALA A 257 6.65 -27.50 18.94
N LYS A 258 7.99 -27.35 18.90
CA LYS A 258 8.93 -28.37 19.39
C LYS A 258 8.82 -28.59 20.90
N THR A 259 8.66 -27.54 21.70
CA THR A 259 8.50 -27.70 23.15
C THR A 259 7.17 -28.37 23.51
N ILE A 260 6.08 -28.07 22.79
CA ILE A 260 4.80 -28.76 22.94
C ILE A 260 4.91 -30.24 22.55
N ASP A 261 5.57 -30.55 21.43
CA ASP A 261 5.82 -31.94 21.02
C ASP A 261 6.64 -32.70 22.07
N HIS A 262 7.73 -32.09 22.56
CA HIS A 262 8.55 -32.67 23.62
C HIS A 262 7.77 -32.87 24.92
N ALA A 263 6.96 -31.90 25.33
CA ALA A 263 6.09 -32.00 26.50
C ALA A 263 5.05 -33.12 26.35
N SER A 264 4.47 -33.30 25.16
CA SER A 264 3.53 -34.38 24.87
C SER A 264 4.18 -35.77 25.01
N LYS A 265 5.41 -35.92 24.50
CA LYS A 265 6.21 -37.15 24.63
C LYS A 265 6.55 -37.45 26.07
N LEU A 266 6.91 -36.42 26.85
CA LEU A 266 7.22 -36.56 28.27
C LEU A 266 5.97 -36.96 29.07
N ARG A 267 4.81 -36.33 28.82
CA ARG A 267 3.52 -36.69 29.41
C ARG A 267 3.16 -38.16 29.17
N ASN A 268 3.37 -38.66 27.95
CA ASN A 268 3.10 -40.07 27.62
C ASN A 268 4.05 -41.03 28.35
N LYS A 269 5.34 -40.70 28.47
CA LYS A 269 6.30 -41.49 29.27
C LYS A 269 5.93 -41.52 30.75
N THR A 270 5.53 -40.38 31.31
CA THR A 270 5.09 -40.27 32.70
C THR A 270 3.83 -41.08 32.98
N ARG A 271 2.84 -41.07 32.08
CA ARG A 271 1.62 -41.91 32.19
C ARG A 271 1.96 -43.40 32.22
N LYS A 272 2.84 -43.87 31.33
CA LYS A 272 3.28 -45.28 31.31
C LYS A 272 4.01 -45.69 32.59
N ARG A 273 4.87 -44.83 33.12
CA ARG A 273 5.59 -45.07 34.40
C ARG A 273 4.63 -45.10 35.59
N LYS A 274 3.67 -44.18 35.67
CA LYS A 274 2.64 -44.18 36.73
C LYS A 274 1.81 -45.47 36.70
N LEU A 275 1.43 -45.94 35.51
CA LEU A 275 0.68 -47.18 35.35
C LEU A 275 1.50 -48.42 35.75
N LEU A 276 2.79 -48.46 35.39
CA LEU A 276 3.69 -49.55 35.80
C LEU A 276 3.87 -49.60 37.32
N ILE A 277 4.08 -48.45 37.97
CA ILE A 277 4.16 -48.37 39.43
C ILE A 277 2.84 -48.80 40.08
N ALA A 278 1.68 -48.37 39.55
CA ALA A 278 0.37 -48.76 40.05
C ALA A 278 0.13 -50.29 39.96
N LEU A 279 0.53 -50.92 38.85
CA LEU A 279 0.45 -52.38 38.70
C LEU A 279 1.35 -53.10 39.71
N LEU A 280 2.57 -52.61 39.93
CA LEU A 280 3.50 -53.20 40.89
C LEU A 280 2.95 -53.12 42.32
N CYS A 281 2.40 -51.97 42.72
CA CYS A 281 1.70 -51.81 44.00
C CYS A 281 0.49 -52.75 44.13
N PHE A 282 -0.29 -52.93 43.06
CA PHE A 282 -1.44 -53.85 43.05
C PHE A 282 -1.01 -55.31 43.31
N PHE A 283 0.07 -55.77 42.66
CA PHE A 283 0.60 -57.12 42.90
C PHE A 283 1.09 -57.31 44.33
N ILE A 284 1.79 -56.33 44.91
CA ILE A 284 2.24 -56.39 46.30
C ILE A 284 1.03 -56.53 47.24
N ILE A 285 -0.01 -55.71 47.06
CA ILE A 285 -1.23 -55.78 47.88
C ILE A 285 -1.90 -57.15 47.76
N LEU A 286 -1.99 -57.71 46.54
CA LEU A 286 -2.55 -59.04 46.31
C LEU A 286 -1.78 -60.12 47.07
N THR A 287 -0.45 -60.09 47.02
CA THR A 287 0.38 -61.09 47.73
C THR A 287 0.22 -61.02 49.24
N VAL A 288 0.13 -59.82 49.82
CA VAL A 288 -0.12 -59.64 51.26
C VAL A 288 -1.49 -60.18 51.64
N LEU A 289 -2.53 -59.92 50.84
CA LEU A 289 -3.88 -60.44 51.06
C LEU A 289 -3.92 -61.97 51.09
N VAL A 290 -3.27 -62.62 50.12
CA VAL A 290 -3.19 -64.09 50.07
C VAL A 290 -2.50 -64.64 51.31
N ILE A 291 -1.38 -64.06 51.72
CA ILE A 291 -0.66 -64.47 52.93
C ILE A 291 -1.56 -64.35 54.16
N VAL A 292 -2.27 -63.24 54.33
CA VAL A 292 -3.19 -63.03 55.47
C VAL A 292 -4.36 -64.01 55.46
N THR A 293 -4.87 -64.40 54.29
CA THR A 293 -5.97 -65.40 54.22
C THR A 293 -5.53 -66.83 54.50
N PHE A 294 -4.25 -67.15 54.33
CA PHE A 294 -3.69 -68.50 54.54
C PHE A 294 -2.99 -68.65 55.90
N LEU A 295 -2.81 -67.56 56.66
CA LEU A 295 -2.27 -67.55 58.03
C LEU A 295 -3.40 -67.65 59.05
#